data_AF-A0A1J3CX45-F1
#
_entry.id   AF-A0A1J3CX45-F1
#
_cell.length_a   1.000
_cell.length_b   1.000
_cell.length_c   1.000
_cell.angle_alpha   90.00
_cell.angle_beta   90.00
_cell.angle_gamma   90.00
#
_symmetry.space_group_name_H-M   'P 1'
#
loop_
_entity.id
_entity.type
_entity.pdbx_description
1 polymer ?
#
loop_
_entity_poly.entity_id
_entity_poly.type
_entity_poly.pdbx_seq_one_letter_code
_entity_poly.pdbx_strand_id
1 'polypeptide(L)'
;EIVEKPGDTSLSKLKNLYIQAKELSESEVTVSNILLTQLDSLLPSGPTGQQRRKIGNDQKRKRMKVDSDVTRVSPSMRNQIEAYASLRGEQVAARVTADDAEKDEWFVVKVIHFDRETKEVEVLDEEPGEDEEGGGQRTYKLSMSCILPFPKRNDPSSTQEFLPGKHVLAVYPGTTALYKATVISTPRKRKSDEYL
;
A
#
# COMPACT_ATOMS: atom_id res chain seq x y z
N GLU A 1 -3.96 -17.12 49.79
CA GLU A 1 -3.84 -15.67 50.07
C GLU A 1 -2.42 -15.26 49.70
N ILE A 2 -2.24 -14.55 48.59
CA ILE A 2 -0.91 -14.11 48.12
C ILE A 2 -0.67 -12.74 48.74
N VAL A 3 0.11 -12.72 49.82
CA VAL A 3 0.41 -11.51 50.59
C VAL A 3 1.55 -10.76 49.89
N GLU A 4 1.28 -9.53 49.44
CA GLU A 4 2.29 -8.62 48.89
C GLU A 4 3.32 -8.28 49.99
N LYS A 5 4.61 -8.30 49.65
CA LYS A 5 5.67 -7.83 50.55
C LYS A 5 5.58 -6.29 50.69
N PRO A 6 5.88 -5.71 51.85
CA PRO A 6 5.84 -4.26 52.02
C PRO A 6 6.85 -3.59 51.07
N GLY A 7 6.33 -2.76 50.16
CA GLY A 7 7.09 -2.10 49.09
C GLY A 7 6.90 -2.68 47.69
N ASP A 8 6.22 -3.83 47.57
CA ASP A 8 5.87 -4.42 46.29
C ASP A 8 4.64 -3.70 45.71
N THR A 9 4.79 -3.11 44.52
CA THR A 9 3.71 -2.41 43.79
C THR A 9 3.27 -3.22 42.56
N SER A 10 3.74 -4.46 42.45
CA SER A 10 3.57 -5.31 41.29
C SER A 10 2.11 -5.66 41.03
N LEU A 11 1.29 -5.95 42.06
CA LEU A 11 -0.13 -6.24 41.84
C LEU A 11 -0.90 -4.99 41.41
N SER A 12 -0.57 -3.84 41.98
CA SER A 12 -1.17 -2.55 41.59
C SER A 12 -0.84 -2.20 40.14
N LYS A 13 0.42 -2.39 39.72
CA LYS A 13 0.85 -2.19 38.32
C LYS A 13 0.16 -3.18 37.38
N LEU A 14 0.09 -4.46 37.75
CA LEU A 14 -0.58 -5.48 36.95
C LEU A 14 -2.07 -5.17 36.77
N LYS A 15 -2.75 -4.74 37.84
CA LYS A 15 -4.15 -4.30 37.78
C LYS A 15 -4.33 -3.13 36.82
N ASN A 16 -3.46 -2.13 36.87
CA ASN A 16 -3.52 -0.99 35.95
C ASN A 16 -3.29 -1.39 34.49
N LEU A 17 -2.30 -2.25 34.24
CA LEU A 17 -2.05 -2.79 32.90
C LEU A 17 -3.24 -3.60 32.37
N TYR A 18 -3.87 -4.40 33.22
CA TYR A 18 -5.06 -5.15 32.85
C TYR A 18 -6.25 -4.24 32.50
N ILE A 19 -6.49 -3.19 33.31
CA ILE A 19 -7.54 -2.20 33.04
C ILE A 19 -7.29 -1.51 31.70
N GLN A 20 -6.06 -1.04 31.48
CA GLN A 20 -5.67 -0.39 30.24
C GLN A 20 -5.85 -1.32 29.02
N ALA A 21 -5.42 -2.57 29.14
CA ALA A 21 -5.58 -3.56 28.06
C ALA A 21 -7.06 -3.85 27.77
N LYS A 22 -7.90 -3.91 28.81
CA LYS A 22 -9.36 -4.09 28.67
C LYS A 22 -10.00 -2.93 27.93
N GLU A 23 -9.69 -1.69 28.33
CA GLU A 23 -10.21 -0.48 27.67
C GLU A 23 -9.79 -0.41 26.20
N LEU A 24 -8.52 -0.71 25.90
CA LEU A 24 -8.02 -0.77 24.53
C LEU A 24 -8.76 -1.81 23.70
N SER A 25 -8.97 -3.01 24.25
CA SER A 25 -9.72 -4.07 23.57
C SER A 25 -11.18 -3.67 23.30
N GLU A 26 -11.86 -3.07 24.28
CA GLU A 26 -13.24 -2.57 24.11
C GLU A 26 -13.31 -1.45 23.06
N SER A 27 -12.31 -0.56 23.05
CA SER A 27 -12.22 0.51 22.04
C SER A 27 -12.00 -0.05 20.63
N GLU A 28 -11.13 -1.05 20.47
CA GLU A 28 -10.84 -1.70 19.19
C GLU A 28 -12.08 -2.41 18.64
N VAL A 29 -12.82 -3.14 19.49
CA VAL A 29 -14.09 -3.78 19.11
C VAL A 29 -15.10 -2.73 18.66
N THR A 30 -15.20 -1.61 19.37
CA THR A 30 -16.12 -0.52 19.03
C THR A 30 -15.78 0.08 17.67
N VAL A 31 -14.51 0.41 17.44
CA VAL A 31 -14.03 0.95 16.16
C VAL A 31 -14.27 -0.05 15.02
N SER A 32 -13.98 -1.33 15.25
CA SER A 32 -14.20 -2.38 14.25
C SER A 32 -15.67 -2.49 13.86
N ASN A 33 -16.58 -2.48 14.83
CA ASN A 33 -18.02 -2.51 14.57
C ASN A 33 -18.49 -1.26 13.79
N ILE A 34 -17.98 -0.07 14.14
CA ILE A 34 -18.28 1.16 13.39
C ILE A 34 -17.82 1.03 11.94
N LEU A 35 -16.60 0.56 11.70
CA LEU A 35 -16.08 0.37 10.34
C LEU A 35 -16.89 -0.66 9.55
N LEU A 36 -17.32 -1.76 10.19
CA LEU A 36 -18.20 -2.75 9.55
C LEU A 36 -19.54 -2.13 9.13
N THR A 37 -20.18 -1.34 10.00
CA THR A 37 -21.43 -0.65 9.63
C THR A 37 -21.24 0.35 8.49
N GLN A 38 -20.09 1.03 8.43
CA GLN A 38 -19.74 1.90 7.31
C GLN A 38 -19.57 1.11 6.01
N LEU A 39 -18.90 -0.05 6.05
CA LEU A 39 -18.76 -0.93 4.89
C LEU A 39 -20.11 -1.44 4.40
N ASP A 40 -21.00 -1.88 5.30
CA ASP A 40 -22.36 -2.32 4.96
C ASP A 40 -23.17 -1.21 4.29
N SER A 41 -22.99 0.05 4.72
CA SER A 41 -23.68 1.20 4.11
C SER A 41 -23.20 1.55 2.70
N LEU A 42 -21.97 1.16 2.35
CA LEU A 42 -21.37 1.39 1.03
C LEU A 42 -21.74 0.29 0.02
N LEU A 43 -22.18 -0.87 0.51
CA LEU A 43 -22.74 -1.90 -0.35
C LEU A 43 -24.14 -1.46 -0.82
N PRO A 44 -24.41 -1.41 -2.14
CA PRO A 44 -25.73 -1.05 -2.61
C PRO A 44 -26.72 -2.08 -2.08
N SER A 45 -27.73 -1.63 -1.34
CA SER A 45 -28.87 -2.44 -0.94
C SER A 45 -29.57 -2.92 -2.21
N GLY A 46 -29.18 -4.09 -2.72
CA GLY A 46 -29.93 -4.81 -3.74
C GLY A 46 -31.33 -5.07 -3.18
N PRO A 47 -32.39 -4.96 -3.99
CA PRO A 47 -33.74 -5.16 -3.52
C PRO A 47 -33.83 -6.59 -2.98
N THR A 48 -34.12 -6.69 -1.68
CA THR A 48 -34.49 -7.95 -1.04
C THR A 48 -35.60 -8.57 -1.87
N GLY A 49 -35.30 -9.74 -2.42
CA GLY A 49 -36.22 -10.49 -3.27
C GLY A 49 -37.45 -10.90 -2.47
N GLN A 50 -38.46 -10.03 -2.41
CA GLN A 50 -39.82 -10.45 -2.20
C GLN A 50 -40.26 -11.22 -3.45
N GLN A 51 -40.66 -12.47 -3.23
CA GLN A 51 -41.15 -13.36 -4.27
C GLN A 51 -42.28 -12.70 -5.07
N ARG A 52 -41.98 -12.33 -6.30
CA ARG A 52 -42.96 -11.85 -7.27
C ARG A 52 -43.48 -13.04 -8.05
N ARG A 53 -44.69 -13.50 -7.76
CA ARG A 53 -45.46 -14.34 -8.68
C ARG A 53 -46.31 -13.45 -9.60
N LYS A 54 -46.18 -13.74 -10.90
CA LYS A 54 -47.07 -13.49 -12.06
C LYS A 54 -46.89 -12.18 -12.89
N ILE A 55 -46.20 -12.37 -14.02
CA ILE A 55 -46.63 -12.21 -15.44
C ILE A 55 -47.53 -11.00 -15.77
N GLY A 56 -47.09 -10.18 -16.75
CA GLY A 56 -47.98 -9.32 -17.51
C GLY A 56 -47.33 -8.21 -18.36
N ASN A 57 -47.13 -8.53 -19.64
CA ASN A 57 -47.38 -7.70 -20.83
C ASN A 57 -46.42 -6.56 -21.29
N ASP A 58 -46.19 -6.60 -22.60
CA ASP A 58 -45.39 -5.75 -23.48
C ASP A 58 -45.73 -4.24 -23.52
N GLN A 59 -44.71 -3.40 -23.77
CA GLN A 59 -44.52 -2.60 -25.01
C GLN A 59 -43.71 -1.30 -24.77
N LYS A 60 -42.83 -1.02 -25.75
CA LYS A 60 -42.48 0.32 -26.29
C LYS A 60 -41.18 1.01 -25.80
N ARG A 61 -40.12 0.76 -26.60
CA ARG A 61 -39.18 1.72 -27.21
C ARG A 61 -38.82 2.98 -26.39
N LYS A 62 -37.54 3.11 -25.98
CA LYS A 62 -36.62 4.14 -26.51
C LYS A 62 -35.23 4.06 -25.86
N ARG A 63 -34.22 4.16 -26.73
CA ARG A 63 -32.87 4.68 -26.50
C ARG A 63 -31.91 3.73 -25.77
N MET A 64 -31.14 3.00 -26.59
CA MET A 64 -29.77 2.60 -26.23
C MET A 64 -29.06 3.85 -25.72
N LYS A 65 -28.86 3.93 -24.42
CA LYS A 65 -27.69 4.59 -23.88
C LYS A 65 -26.74 3.46 -23.55
N VAL A 66 -25.72 3.32 -24.39
CA VAL A 66 -24.40 2.89 -23.95
C VAL A 66 -24.04 3.84 -22.82
N ASP A 67 -24.39 3.48 -21.59
CA ASP A 67 -23.74 4.02 -20.41
C ASP A 67 -22.60 3.05 -20.20
N SER A 68 -21.47 3.43 -20.79
CA SER A 68 -20.17 2.83 -20.58
C SER A 68 -20.03 2.42 -19.12
N ASP A 69 -19.83 1.11 -18.91
CA ASP A 69 -19.40 0.48 -17.68
C ASP A 69 -18.11 1.15 -17.16
N VAL A 70 -18.23 2.36 -16.61
CA VAL A 70 -17.32 2.81 -15.57
C VAL A 70 -17.74 1.98 -14.37
N THR A 71 -17.20 0.76 -14.32
CA THR A 71 -17.15 -0.08 -13.13
C THR A 71 -16.94 0.87 -11.96
N ARG A 72 -17.90 0.97 -11.04
CA ARG A 72 -17.85 1.90 -9.91
C ARG A 72 -16.59 1.58 -9.09
N VAL A 73 -15.46 2.17 -9.48
CA VAL A 73 -14.21 2.04 -8.77
C VAL A 73 -14.45 2.64 -7.40
N SER A 74 -14.30 1.82 -6.35
CA SER A 74 -14.51 2.26 -4.97
C SER A 74 -13.70 3.53 -4.69
N PRO A 75 -14.18 4.46 -3.83
CA PRO A 75 -13.45 5.69 -3.51
C PRO A 75 -12.00 5.45 -3.10
N SER A 76 -11.73 4.36 -2.36
CA SER A 76 -10.38 3.93 -1.99
C SER A 76 -9.51 3.59 -3.21
N MET A 77 -10.02 2.79 -4.14
CA MET A 77 -9.30 2.43 -5.37
C MET A 77 -9.13 3.65 -6.29
N ARG A 78 -10.09 4.59 -6.31
CA ARG A 78 -9.95 5.86 -7.03
C ARG A 78 -8.78 6.69 -6.46
N ASN A 79 -8.71 6.85 -5.14
CA ASN A 79 -7.61 7.55 -4.49
C ASN A 79 -6.27 6.87 -4.78
N GLN A 80 -6.24 5.53 -4.80
CA GLN A 80 -5.03 4.79 -5.15
C GLN A 80 -4.60 5.07 -6.59
N ILE A 81 -5.51 4.99 -7.58
CA ILE A 81 -5.23 5.32 -8.97
C ILE A 81 -4.70 6.76 -9.11
N GLU A 82 -5.27 7.72 -8.37
CA GLU A 82 -4.80 9.11 -8.38
C GLU A 82 -3.39 9.25 -7.79
N ALA A 83 -3.10 8.54 -6.69
CA ALA A 83 -1.76 8.51 -6.10
C ALA A 83 -0.72 7.96 -7.08
N TYR A 84 -1.00 6.84 -7.77
CA TYR A 84 -0.09 6.28 -8.78
C TYR A 84 0.06 7.17 -10.01
N ALA A 85 -1.02 7.81 -10.46
CA ALA A 85 -0.96 8.80 -11.53
C ALA A 85 -0.05 10.00 -11.17
N SER A 86 0.03 10.36 -9.89
CA SER A 86 0.90 11.43 -9.40
C SER A 86 2.38 11.05 -9.32
N LEU A 87 2.73 9.77 -9.48
CA LEU A 87 4.12 9.30 -9.47
C LEU A 87 4.83 9.51 -10.81
N ARG A 88 4.13 9.98 -11.84
CA ARG A 88 4.75 10.22 -13.15
C ARG A 88 5.96 11.16 -13.02
N GLY A 89 7.12 10.68 -13.48
CA GLY A 89 8.40 11.39 -13.41
C GLY A 89 9.18 11.18 -12.12
N GLU A 90 8.59 10.55 -11.10
CA GLU A 90 9.25 10.22 -9.83
C GLU A 90 10.02 8.91 -9.93
N GLN A 91 11.05 8.78 -9.09
CA GLN A 91 11.74 7.52 -8.88
C GLN A 91 10.95 6.64 -7.91
N VAL A 92 10.89 5.35 -8.21
CA VAL A 92 10.20 4.33 -7.42
C VAL A 92 11.04 3.05 -7.43
N ALA A 93 10.82 2.15 -6.47
CA ALA A 93 11.34 0.80 -6.56
C ALA A 93 10.34 -0.08 -7.33
N ALA A 94 10.83 -0.82 -8.32
CA ALA A 94 10.01 -1.69 -9.15
C ALA A 94 10.53 -3.12 -9.14
N ARG A 95 9.62 -4.07 -8.95
CA ARG A 95 9.90 -5.49 -9.09
C ARG A 95 9.76 -5.91 -10.55
N VAL A 96 10.86 -6.33 -11.16
CA VAL A 96 10.92 -6.65 -12.59
C VAL A 96 10.80 -8.16 -12.85
N THR A 97 10.94 -8.98 -11.81
CA THR A 97 10.83 -10.44 -11.92
C THR A 97 9.39 -10.92 -12.11
N ALA A 98 9.25 -12.07 -12.78
CA ALA A 98 7.99 -12.79 -12.86
C ALA A 98 7.56 -13.32 -11.48
N ASP A 99 6.26 -13.50 -11.28
CA ASP A 99 5.69 -13.89 -9.98
C ASP A 99 6.19 -15.24 -9.42
N ASP A 100 6.73 -16.13 -10.27
CA ASP A 100 7.25 -17.45 -9.90
C ASP A 100 8.79 -17.52 -9.84
N ALA A 101 9.46 -16.36 -9.85
CA ALA A 101 10.92 -16.31 -9.74
C ALA A 101 11.39 -16.70 -8.33
N GLU A 102 12.50 -17.42 -8.25
CA GLU A 102 13.10 -17.84 -6.97
C GLU A 102 13.61 -16.65 -6.13
N LYS A 103 13.83 -15.49 -6.76
CA LYS A 103 14.24 -14.25 -6.13
C LYS A 103 13.51 -13.07 -6.76
N ASP A 104 13.04 -12.15 -5.92
CA ASP A 104 12.51 -10.87 -6.36
C ASP A 104 13.67 -9.90 -6.65
N GLU A 105 13.75 -9.38 -7.88
CA GLU A 105 14.70 -8.34 -8.24
C GLU A 105 14.00 -6.99 -8.29
N TRP A 106 14.52 -6.06 -7.49
CA TRP A 106 13.97 -4.71 -7.33
C TRP A 106 14.96 -3.69 -7.88
N PHE A 107 14.50 -2.75 -8.68
CA PHE A 107 15.31 -1.69 -9.27
C PHE A 107 14.73 -0.31 -8.96
N VAL A 108 15.60 0.68 -8.79
CA VAL A 108 15.25 2.09 -8.78
C VAL A 108 14.99 2.51 -10.23
N VAL A 109 13.73 2.83 -10.52
CA VAL A 109 13.28 3.17 -11.87
C VAL A 109 12.47 4.46 -11.85
N LYS A 110 12.37 5.11 -13.01
CA LYS A 110 11.58 6.33 -13.19
C LYS A 110 10.25 6.02 -13.83
N VAL A 111 9.14 6.48 -13.24
CA VAL A 111 7.81 6.30 -13.83
C VAL A 111 7.64 7.19 -15.05
N ILE A 112 7.30 6.62 -16.20
CA ILE A 112 7.09 7.32 -17.46
C ILE A 112 5.60 7.59 -17.69
N HIS A 113 4.79 6.56 -17.46
CA HIS A 113 3.36 6.58 -17.70
C HIS A 113 2.61 5.67 -16.73
N PHE A 114 1.34 6.00 -16.50
CA PHE A 114 0.42 5.18 -15.73
C PHE A 114 -0.91 5.12 -16.47
N ASP A 115 -1.29 3.91 -16.86
CA ASP A 115 -2.57 3.64 -17.49
C ASP A 115 -3.62 3.38 -16.42
N ARG A 116 -4.62 4.26 -16.36
CA ARG A 116 -5.70 4.22 -15.37
C ARG A 116 -6.71 3.10 -15.63
N GLU A 117 -6.82 2.65 -16.88
CA GLU A 117 -7.76 1.62 -17.29
C GLU A 117 -7.21 0.23 -16.97
N THR A 118 -5.98 -0.05 -17.40
CA THR A 118 -5.31 -1.33 -17.18
C THR A 118 -4.62 -1.43 -15.82
N LYS A 119 -4.42 -0.30 -15.13
CA LYS A 119 -3.65 -0.19 -13.86
C LYS A 119 -2.20 -0.62 -14.01
N GLU A 120 -1.65 -0.43 -15.20
CA GLU A 120 -0.27 -0.71 -15.53
C GLU A 120 0.59 0.57 -15.42
N VAL A 121 1.78 0.42 -14.86
CA VAL A 121 2.79 1.45 -14.69
C VAL A 121 3.93 1.17 -15.66
N GLU A 122 4.20 2.12 -16.55
CA GLU A 122 5.39 2.08 -17.40
C GLU A 122 6.54 2.78 -16.68
N VAL A 123 7.64 2.07 -16.53
CA VAL A 123 8.83 2.54 -15.81
C VAL A 123 10.08 2.38 -16.68
N LEU A 124 11.07 3.24 -16.44
CA LEU A 124 12.34 3.28 -17.14
C LEU A 124 13.48 3.04 -16.15
N ASP A 125 14.31 2.05 -16.43
CA ASP A 125 15.58 1.86 -15.73
C ASP A 125 16.63 2.83 -16.29
N GLU A 126 17.25 3.60 -15.39
CA GLU A 126 18.24 4.62 -15.71
C GLU A 126 19.68 4.07 -15.74
N GLU A 127 19.90 2.77 -15.47
CA GLU A 127 21.22 2.15 -15.58
C GLU A 127 21.73 2.24 -17.04
N PRO A 128 22.88 2.91 -17.30
CA PRO A 128 23.43 3.01 -18.64
C PRO A 128 23.93 1.63 -19.06
N GLY A 129 23.28 1.03 -20.06
CA GLY A 129 23.75 -0.23 -20.64
C GLY A 129 25.19 -0.11 -21.11
N GLU A 130 26.04 -1.05 -20.70
CA GLU A 130 27.45 -1.17 -21.13
C GLU A 130 27.61 -1.60 -22.61
N ASP A 131 26.51 -1.77 -23.35
CA ASP A 131 26.58 -2.31 -24.72
C ASP A 131 26.88 -1.20 -25.74
N GLU A 132 28.04 -1.32 -26.40
CA GLU A 132 28.61 -0.41 -27.40
C GLU A 132 27.75 -0.13 -28.66
N GLU A 133 26.51 -0.62 -28.76
CA GLU A 133 25.69 -0.46 -29.98
C GLU A 133 24.23 0.00 -29.75
N GLY A 134 23.91 0.40 -28.53
CA GLY A 134 22.63 1.04 -28.24
C GLY A 134 22.42 1.20 -26.74
N GLY A 135 22.70 2.39 -26.21
CA GLY A 135 22.49 2.78 -24.81
C GLY A 135 21.02 2.73 -24.40
N GLY A 136 20.51 1.51 -24.28
CA GLY A 136 19.10 1.20 -24.17
C GLY A 136 18.64 1.31 -22.72
N GLN A 137 18.09 2.47 -22.39
CA GLN A 137 17.24 2.61 -21.21
C GLN A 137 16.15 1.54 -21.29
N ARG A 138 16.08 0.62 -20.31
CA ARG A 138 15.15 -0.50 -20.34
C ARG A 138 13.79 -0.04 -19.83
N THR A 139 12.75 -0.18 -20.65
CA THR A 139 11.37 0.12 -20.26
C THR A 139 10.64 -1.13 -19.82
N TYR A 140 9.96 -1.08 -18.68
CA TYR A 140 9.13 -2.17 -18.16
C TYR A 140 7.69 -1.71 -17.99
N LYS A 141 6.74 -2.62 -18.24
CA LYS A 141 5.32 -2.41 -17.97
C LYS A 141 4.90 -3.35 -16.83
N LEU A 142 4.53 -2.78 -15.69
CA LEU A 142 4.35 -3.50 -14.43
C LEU A 142 2.98 -3.19 -13.80
N SER A 143 2.43 -4.15 -13.05
CA SER A 143 1.25 -3.91 -12.20
C SER A 143 1.59 -2.92 -11.07
N MET A 144 0.59 -2.19 -10.59
CA MET A 144 0.68 -1.37 -9.37
C MET A 144 1.26 -2.14 -8.17
N SER A 145 1.01 -3.46 -8.05
CA SER A 145 1.53 -4.28 -6.95
C SER A 145 3.06 -4.46 -6.98
N CYS A 146 3.69 -4.26 -8.14
CA CYS A 146 5.13 -4.39 -8.31
C CYS A 146 5.87 -3.06 -8.12
N ILE A 147 5.17 -2.00 -7.68
CA ILE A 147 5.73 -0.66 -7.53
C ILE A 147 5.67 -0.23 -6.06
N LEU A 148 6.81 0.23 -5.54
CA LEU A 148 6.97 0.78 -4.21
C LEU A 148 7.38 2.27 -4.32
N PRO A 149 6.46 3.21 -4.04
CA PRO A 149 6.76 4.63 -4.08
C PRO A 149 7.74 5.02 -2.97
N PHE A 150 8.70 5.90 -3.28
CA PHE A 150 9.55 6.47 -2.25
C PHE A 150 8.85 7.59 -1.46
N PRO A 151 9.21 7.80 -0.19
CA PRO A 151 8.75 8.94 0.60
C PRO A 151 9.06 10.26 -0.11
N LYS A 152 8.18 11.25 0.00
CA LYS A 152 8.39 12.55 -0.65
C LYS A 152 9.48 13.30 0.11
N ARG A 153 10.55 13.70 -0.60
CA ARG A 153 11.70 14.45 -0.03
C ARG A 153 11.31 15.73 0.71
N ASN A 154 10.18 16.34 0.36
CA ASN A 154 9.71 17.60 0.94
C ASN A 154 8.85 17.44 2.20
N ASP A 155 8.56 16.20 2.63
CA ASP A 155 7.75 15.92 3.81
C ASP A 155 8.47 14.95 4.76
N PRO A 156 9.22 15.48 5.75
CA PRO A 156 9.95 14.64 6.71
C PRO A 156 9.02 13.82 7.62
N SER A 157 7.70 14.11 7.64
CA SER A 157 6.73 13.30 8.37
C SER A 157 6.36 12.00 7.62
N SER A 158 6.64 11.95 6.32
CA SER A 158 6.42 10.75 5.49
C SER A 158 7.55 9.71 5.62
N THR A 159 8.69 10.09 6.18
CA THR A 159 9.86 9.22 6.32
C THR A 159 9.67 8.26 7.50
N GLN A 160 9.48 6.98 7.20
CA GLN A 160 9.40 5.94 8.21
C GLN A 160 10.81 5.61 8.76
N GLU A 161 11.00 5.77 10.07
CA GLU A 161 12.20 5.26 10.74
C GLU A 161 12.09 3.74 10.96
N PHE A 162 13.11 3.00 10.50
CA PHE A 162 13.19 1.56 10.70
C PHE A 162 14.00 1.24 11.96
N LEU A 163 13.41 0.47 12.87
CA LEU A 163 14.10 -0.01 14.07
C LEU A 163 15.16 -1.08 13.74
N PRO A 164 16.21 -1.22 14.57
CA PRO A 164 17.18 -2.30 14.41
C PRO A 164 16.51 -3.68 14.42
N GLY A 165 17.02 -4.60 13.59
CA GLY A 165 16.47 -5.94 13.38
C GLY A 165 15.34 -6.01 12.35
N LYS A 166 14.86 -4.88 11.79
CA LYS A 166 13.88 -4.90 10.69
C LYS A 166 14.54 -5.26 9.37
N HIS A 167 13.81 -6.02 8.55
CA HIS A 167 14.20 -6.28 7.17
C HIS A 167 13.69 -5.17 6.26
N VAL A 168 14.55 -4.70 5.37
CA VAL A 168 14.27 -3.63 4.41
C VAL A 168 14.85 -4.00 3.04
N LEU A 169 14.40 -3.33 2.00
CA LEU A 169 15.10 -3.29 0.72
C LEU A 169 15.99 -2.05 0.72
N ALA A 170 17.28 -2.22 0.42
CA ALA A 170 18.26 -1.15 0.41
C ALA A 170 19.06 -1.17 -0.90
N VAL A 171 19.33 0.02 -1.43
CA VAL A 171 20.19 0.19 -2.60
C VAL A 171 21.63 -0.14 -2.22
N TYR A 172 22.30 -0.99 -2.99
CA TYR A 172 23.73 -1.21 -2.79
C TYR A 172 24.51 -0.03 -3.39
N PRO A 173 25.54 0.52 -2.69
CA PRO A 173 26.27 1.68 -3.19
C PRO A 173 26.80 1.50 -4.62
N GLY A 174 26.52 2.47 -5.49
CA GLY A 174 26.95 2.44 -6.89
C GLY A 174 26.08 1.59 -7.83
N THR A 175 24.94 1.06 -7.35
CA THR A 175 23.98 0.30 -8.18
C THR A 175 22.60 0.93 -8.14
N THR A 176 21.73 0.56 -9.09
CA THR A 176 20.30 0.91 -9.08
C THR A 176 19.44 -0.21 -8.50
N ALA A 177 20.01 -1.36 -8.13
CA ALA A 177 19.28 -2.49 -7.58
C ALA A 177 19.09 -2.39 -6.05
N LEU A 178 17.94 -2.87 -5.57
CA LEU A 178 17.63 -2.98 -4.16
C LEU A 178 17.74 -4.44 -3.70
N TYR A 179 18.41 -4.64 -2.58
CA TYR A 179 18.64 -5.94 -1.97
C TYR A 179 18.05 -6.01 -0.57
N LYS A 180 17.66 -7.22 -0.15
CA LYS A 180 17.21 -7.47 1.22
C LYS A 180 18.35 -7.21 2.20
N ALA A 181 18.13 -6.30 3.14
CA ALA A 181 19.05 -5.93 4.20
C ALA A 181 18.37 -6.01 5.58
N THR A 182 19.18 -6.02 6.64
CA THR A 182 18.71 -5.94 8.02
C THR A 182 19.26 -4.65 8.65
N VAL A 183 18.38 -3.86 9.25
CA VAL A 183 18.76 -2.61 9.90
C VAL A 183 19.59 -2.91 11.15
N ILE A 184 20.82 -2.41 11.21
CA ILE A 184 21.73 -2.63 12.35
C ILE A 184 21.69 -1.49 13.37
N SER A 185 21.40 -0.26 12.93
CA SER A 185 21.29 0.91 13.79
C SER A 185 20.40 1.96 13.13
N THR A 186 19.65 2.71 13.94
CA THR A 186 19.01 3.93 13.47
C THR A 186 20.07 5.04 13.32
N PRO A 187 19.92 5.94 12.34
CA PRO A 187 20.85 7.05 12.16
C PRO A 187 20.86 7.90 13.42
N ARG A 188 21.98 7.92 14.14
CA ARG A 188 22.18 8.87 15.25
C ARG A 188 22.20 10.25 14.61
N LYS A 189 21.37 11.17 15.11
CA LYS A 189 21.08 12.58 14.73
C LYS A 189 22.20 13.50 14.17
N ARG A 190 23.41 13.02 13.85
CA ARG A 190 24.49 13.80 13.24
C ARG A 190 24.79 13.24 11.86
N LYS A 191 24.52 14.11 10.87
CA LYS A 191 24.55 13.92 9.41
C LYS A 191 23.21 13.42 8.88
N SER A 192 22.37 14.40 8.54
CA SER A 192 21.34 14.27 7.51
C SER A 192 21.92 13.58 6.26
N ASP A 193 21.12 12.73 5.63
CA ASP A 193 21.38 12.08 4.32
C ASP A 193 22.16 10.76 4.29
N GLU A 194 21.80 9.77 5.11
CA GLU A 194 22.22 8.37 4.82
C GLU A 194 21.09 7.49 4.26
N TYR A 195 19.86 8.03 4.12
CA TYR A 195 18.66 7.30 3.69
C TYR A 195 17.99 7.86 2.42
N LEU A 196 18.60 8.82 1.73
CA LEU A 196 17.93 9.63 0.69
C LEU A 196 18.73 9.78 -0.60
#